data_AF-A0A8T5M5F4-F1
#
_entry.id   AF-A0A8T5M5F4-F1
#
_cell.length_a   1.000
_cell.length_b   1.000
_cell.length_c   1.000
_cell.angle_alpha   90.00
_cell.angle_beta   90.00
_cell.angle_gamma   90.00
#
_symmetry.space_group_name_H-M   'P 1'
#
loop_
_entity.id
_entity.type
_entity.pdbx_description
1 polymer ?
#
loop_
_entity_poly.entity_id
_entity_poly.type
_entity_poly.pdbx_seq_one_letter_code
_entity_poly.pdbx_strand_id
1 'polypeptide(L)'
;MLEKIIETLNVIKKQAEENLTSINVEIDDLIKNKIQSVDRIEYLLDTLLDYGYLSVGEQEFKRLNSYYASFNPINAKIYDSFYEEI
;
A
#
# COMPACT_ATOMS: atom_id res chain seq x y z
N MET A 1 25.57 -6.36 15.80
CA MET A 1 24.15 -6.11 16.17
C MET A 1 23.46 -5.33 15.06
N LEU A 2 24.01 -4.20 14.62
CA LEU A 2 23.51 -3.42 13.48
C LEU A 2 23.42 -4.23 12.17
N GLU A 3 24.43 -5.03 11.85
CA GLU A 3 24.44 -5.87 10.63
C GLU A 3 23.27 -6.86 10.57
N LYS A 4 22.92 -7.49 11.71
CA LYS A 4 21.78 -8.41 11.79
C LYS A 4 20.44 -7.70 11.60
N ILE A 5 20.33 -6.44 12.03
CA ILE A 5 19.14 -5.62 11.84
C ILE A 5 18.99 -5.27 10.35
N ILE A 6 20.07 -4.86 9.69
CA ILE A 6 20.07 -4.55 8.26
C ILE A 6 19.71 -5.79 7.43
N GLU A 7 20.29 -6.95 7.76
CA GLU A 7 19.96 -8.21 7.10
C GLU A 7 18.49 -8.57 7.24
N THR A 8 17.93 -8.40 8.44
CA THR A 8 16.50 -8.64 8.70
C THR A 8 15.62 -7.68 7.89
N LEU A 9 15.95 -6.39 7.85
CA LEU A 9 15.22 -5.40 7.06
C LEU A 9 15.24 -5.73 5.56
N ASN A 10 16.38 -6.20 5.03
CA ASN A 10 16.48 -6.61 3.63
C ASN A 10 15.60 -7.84 3.32
N VAL A 11 15.51 -8.80 4.24
CA VAL A 11 14.61 -9.96 4.09
C VAL A 11 13.15 -9.52 4.09
N ILE A 12 12.76 -8.65 5.01
CA ILE A 12 11.39 -8.11 5.09
C ILE A 12 11.07 -7.31 3.83
N LYS A 13 11.98 -6.44 3.38
CA LYS A 13 11.82 -5.68 2.14
C LYS A 13 11.59 -6.59 0.94
N LYS A 14 12.40 -7.63 0.78
CA LYS A 14 12.24 -8.60 -0.30
C LYS A 14 10.88 -9.30 -0.26
N GLN A 15 10.42 -9.67 0.93
CA GLN A 15 9.09 -10.27 1.10
C GLN A 15 7.97 -9.29 0.73
N ALA A 16 8.10 -8.01 1.10
CA ALA A 16 7.17 -6.97 0.70
C ALA A 16 7.12 -6.80 -0.83
N GLU A 17 8.28 -6.79 -1.51
CA GLU A 17 8.38 -6.73 -2.97
C GLU A 17 7.73 -7.94 -3.66
N GLU A 18 7.93 -9.15 -3.12
CA GLU A 18 7.29 -10.37 -3.64
C GLU A 18 5.76 -10.32 -3.47
N ASN A 19 5.28 -9.90 -2.30
CA ASN A 19 3.85 -9.75 -2.01
C ASN A 19 3.19 -8.64 -2.84
N LEU A 20 3.94 -7.60 -3.23
CA LEU A 20 3.44 -6.46 -4.00
C LEU A 20 2.82 -6.91 -5.34
N THR A 21 3.34 -8.00 -5.93
CA THR A 21 2.77 -8.55 -7.17
C THR A 21 1.31 -8.99 -6.97
N SER A 22 1.02 -9.67 -5.85
CA SER A 22 -0.35 -10.09 -5.52
C SER A 22 -1.24 -8.90 -5.20
N ILE A 23 -0.73 -7.93 -4.44
CA ILE A 23 -1.47 -6.70 -4.11
C ILE A 23 -1.80 -5.92 -5.38
N ASN A 24 -0.86 -5.78 -6.31
CA ASN A 24 -1.07 -5.07 -7.56
C ASN A 24 -2.17 -5.72 -8.42
N VAL A 25 -2.22 -7.06 -8.49
CA VAL A 25 -3.31 -7.80 -9.16
C VAL A 25 -4.65 -7.53 -8.47
N GLU A 26 -4.67 -7.54 -7.15
CA GLU A 26 -5.88 -7.26 -6.39
C GLU A 26 -6.40 -5.83 -6.61
N ILE A 27 -5.50 -4.84 -6.64
CA ILE A 27 -5.85 -3.45 -6.97
C ILE A 27 -6.43 -3.35 -8.39
N ASP A 28 -5.81 -4.03 -9.36
CA ASP A 28 -6.33 -4.07 -10.73
C ASP A 28 -7.74 -4.63 -10.79
N ASP A 29 -8.01 -5.72 -10.06
CA ASP A 29 -9.34 -6.31 -9.99
C ASP A 29 -10.36 -5.38 -9.32
N LEU A 30 -9.97 -4.69 -8.24
CA LEU A 30 -10.85 -3.72 -7.57
C LEU A 30 -11.22 -2.58 -8.53
N ILE A 31 -10.24 -1.97 -9.19
CA ILE A 31 -10.45 -0.83 -10.08
C ILE A 31 -11.24 -1.24 -11.33
N LYS A 32 -10.83 -2.32 -12.00
CA LYS A 32 -11.44 -2.79 -13.25
C LYS A 32 -12.90 -3.16 -13.06
N ASN A 33 -13.21 -3.85 -11.95
CA ASN A 33 -14.57 -4.29 -11.64
C ASN A 33 -15.36 -3.25 -10.82
N LYS A 34 -14.77 -2.08 -10.55
CA LYS A 34 -15.36 -0.99 -9.76
C LYS A 34 -15.86 -1.45 -8.38
N ILE A 35 -15.10 -2.32 -7.73
CA ILE A 35 -15.44 -2.85 -6.41
C ILE A 35 -15.12 -1.78 -5.36
N GLN A 36 -16.16 -1.25 -4.70
CA GLN A 36 -16.06 -0.20 -3.69
C GLN A 36 -16.16 -0.76 -2.25
N SER A 37 -15.45 -1.87 -1.98
CA SER A 37 -15.40 -2.43 -0.63
C SER A 37 -14.43 -1.62 0.22
N VAL A 38 -14.97 -0.77 1.10
CA VAL A 38 -14.19 0.13 1.96
C VAL A 38 -13.16 -0.64 2.79
N ASP A 39 -13.61 -1.61 3.60
CA ASP A 39 -12.74 -2.39 4.49
C ASP A 39 -11.57 -3.05 3.74
N ARG A 40 -11.84 -3.55 2.53
CA ARG A 40 -10.83 -4.23 1.71
C ARG A 40 -9.82 -3.25 1.13
N ILE A 41 -10.26 -2.06 0.74
CA ILE A 41 -9.39 -1.00 0.21
C ILE A 41 -8.53 -0.41 1.33
N GLU A 42 -9.12 -0.11 2.48
CA GLU A 42 -8.41 0.41 3.66
C GLU A 42 -7.36 -0.60 4.15
N TYR A 43 -7.69 -1.89 4.20
CA TYR A 43 -6.71 -2.94 4.51
C TYR A 43 -5.48 -2.94 3.57
N LEU A 44 -5.71 -2.78 2.26
CA LEU A 44 -4.62 -2.73 1.28
C LEU A 44 -3.81 -1.43 1.40
N LEU A 45 -4.48 -0.30 1.66
CA LEU A 45 -3.80 0.99 1.87
C LEU A 45 -2.94 0.95 3.13
N ASP A 46 -3.43 0.40 4.23
CA ASP A 46 -2.67 0.19 5.47
C ASP A 46 -1.44 -0.69 5.22
N THR A 47 -1.62 -1.81 4.51
CA THR A 47 -0.51 -2.70 4.12
C THR A 47 0.54 -1.98 3.29
N LEU A 48 0.11 -1.11 2.37
CA LEU A 48 1.01 -0.34 1.51
C LEU A 48 1.71 0.80 2.26
N LEU A 49 1.09 1.40 3.28
CA LEU A 49 1.75 2.33 4.19
C LEU A 49 2.88 1.63 4.97
N ASP A 50 2.62 0.43 5.50
CA ASP A 50 3.65 -0.37 6.18
C ASP A 50 4.84 -0.67 5.26
N TYR A 51 4.57 -0.94 3.98
CA TYR A 51 5.61 -1.16 2.96
C TYR A 51 6.33 0.13 2.56
N GLY A 52 5.67 1.28 2.68
CA GLY A 52 6.24 2.61 2.44
C GLY A 52 7.48 2.88 3.28
N TYR A 53 7.51 2.46 4.55
CA TYR A 53 8.69 2.56 5.42
C TYR A 53 9.92 1.78 4.91
N LEU A 54 9.72 0.84 3.98
CA LEU A 54 10.77 0.07 3.31
C LEU A 54 11.06 0.59 1.89
N SER A 55 10.44 1.70 1.51
CA SER A 55 10.43 2.29 0.15
C SER A 55 9.90 1.32 -0.91
N VAL A 56 8.81 0.61 -0.59
CA VAL A 56 8.14 -0.36 -1.48
C VAL A 56 6.67 0.02 -1.64
N GLY A 57 6.11 -0.10 -2.85
CA GLY A 57 4.66 0.00 -3.06
C GLY A 57 4.07 1.40 -3.28
N GLU A 58 4.90 2.42 -3.50
CA GLU A 58 4.45 3.80 -3.73
C GLU A 58 3.43 3.92 -4.87
N GLN A 59 3.67 3.24 -5.99
CA GLN A 59 2.81 3.35 -7.17
C GLN A 59 1.45 2.70 -6.93
N GLU A 60 1.44 1.54 -6.27
CA GLU A 60 0.26 0.79 -5.87
C GLU A 60 -0.56 1.61 -4.87
N PHE A 61 0.08 2.22 -3.88
CA PHE A 61 -0.56 3.10 -2.91
C PHE A 61 -1.26 4.26 -3.62
N LYS A 62 -0.53 5.02 -4.44
CA LYS A 62 -1.08 6.17 -5.17
C LYS A 62 -2.25 5.77 -6.07
N ARG A 63 -2.14 4.63 -6.76
CA ARG A 63 -3.19 4.15 -7.67
C ARG A 63 -4.45 3.75 -6.90
N LEU A 64 -4.29 3.00 -5.81
CA LEU A 64 -5.41 2.57 -4.97
C LEU A 64 -6.07 3.76 -4.26
N ASN A 65 -5.28 4.67 -3.68
CA ASN A 65 -5.82 5.83 -2.97
C ASN A 65 -6.54 6.80 -3.93
N SER A 66 -6.02 6.98 -5.16
CA SER A 66 -6.72 7.75 -6.20
C SER A 66 -8.07 7.14 -6.56
N TYR A 67 -8.14 5.80 -6.65
CA TYR A 67 -9.42 5.12 -6.86
C TYR A 67 -10.35 5.30 -5.67
N TYR A 68 -9.83 5.15 -4.44
CA TYR A 68 -10.59 5.33 -3.22
C TYR A 68 -11.18 6.75 -3.10
N ALA A 69 -10.40 7.77 -3.45
CA ALA A 69 -10.82 9.17 -3.47
C ALA A 69 -12.03 9.44 -4.36
N SER A 70 -12.28 8.62 -5.38
CA SER A 70 -13.42 8.79 -6.29
C SER A 70 -14.78 8.56 -5.61
N PHE A 71 -14.81 7.88 -4.45
CA PHE A 71 -16.04 7.61 -3.70
C PHE A 71 -15.91 7.80 -2.17
N ASN A 72 -14.71 7.87 -1.61
CA ASN A 72 -14.46 8.27 -0.22
C ASN A 72 -13.31 9.30 -0.11
N PRO A 73 -13.54 10.55 -0.55
CA PRO A 73 -12.48 11.57 -0.65
C PRO A 73 -11.92 12.03 0.69
N ILE A 74 -12.72 11.98 1.77
CA ILE A 74 -12.26 12.43 3.09
C ILE A 74 -11.22 11.44 3.63
N ASN A 75 -11.51 10.14 3.61
CA ASN A 75 -10.57 9.13 4.10
C ASN A 75 -9.33 9.04 3.19
N ALA A 76 -9.50 9.14 1.86
CA ALA A 76 -8.36 9.14 0.95
C ALA A 76 -7.36 10.28 1.26
N LYS A 77 -7.86 11.46 1.64
CA LYS A 77 -7.00 12.58 2.06
C LYS A 77 -6.25 12.29 3.36
N ILE A 78 -6.85 11.54 4.30
CA ILE A 78 -6.18 11.10 5.52
C ILE A 78 -5.02 10.17 5.17
N TYR A 79 -5.24 9.23 4.24
CA TYR A 79 -4.20 8.34 3.74
C TYR A 79 -3.05 9.10 3.05
N ASP A 80 -3.34 10.14 2.26
CA ASP A 80 -2.28 10.99 1.69
C ASP A 80 -1.44 11.64 2.79
N SER A 81 -2.05 12.14 3.86
CA SER A 81 -1.32 12.70 5.00
C SER A 81 -0.43 11.67 5.70
N PHE A 82 -0.90 10.44 5.89
CA PHE A 82 -0.05 9.38 6.45
C PHE A 82 1.13 9.04 5.54
N TYR A 83 0.93 9.02 4.23
CA TYR A 83 1.99 8.73 3.28
C TYR A 83 3.06 9.83 3.23
N GLU A 84 2.68 11.11 3.40
CA GLU A 84 3.61 12.24 3.46
C GLU A 84 4.52 12.23 4.71
N GLU A 85 4.15 11.48 5.74
CA GLU A 85 4.92 11.34 6.99
C GLU A 85 5.97 10.20 6.94
N ILE A 86 5.99 9.40 5.87
CA ILE A 86 6.94 8.31 5.63
C ILE A 86 8.24 8.84 5.00
#